data_AF-A0A7G8Q4X9-F1
#
_entry.id   AF-A0A7G8Q4X9-F1
#
_cell.length_a   1.000
_cell.length_b   1.000
_cell.length_c   1.000
_cell.angle_alpha   90.00
_cell.angle_beta   90.00
_cell.angle_gamma   90.00
#
_symmetry.space_group_name_H-M   'P 1'
#
loop_
_entity.id
_entity.type
_entity.pdbx_description
1 polymer ?
#
loop_
_entity_poly.entity_id
_entity_poly.type
_entity_poly.pdbx_seq_one_letter_code
_entity_poly.pdbx_strand_id
1 'polypeptide(L)'
;MNWADYIILAVLGLSVLIGLWRGLISEVLALGIWIAAFWVAWTFGPGVATGLEHHIELPSARLFVAYGACFVAVLILGALVRFLVSRLVEGTGLSGTDRLLGMVFGFARGVLLVTLGVFLLGFTAFTRDPWWHDSVLMPQFKGVAAWLGERVPDNVRHYLNPPALLDHLPALPAGIPGALPATGHEIHPAAATTVAPATSS
;
A
#
# COMPACT_ATOMS: atom_id res chain seq x y z
N MET A 1 -15.68 16.88 -5.25
CA MET A 1 -15.10 16.01 -4.21
C MET A 1 -15.42 14.58 -4.58
N ASN A 2 -14.39 13.77 -4.76
CA ASN A 2 -14.50 12.41 -5.28
C ASN A 2 -14.57 11.38 -4.13
N TRP A 3 -14.86 10.12 -4.43
CA TRP A 3 -14.95 9.06 -3.41
C TRP A 3 -13.66 8.90 -2.58
N ALA A 4 -12.50 9.18 -3.17
CA ALA A 4 -11.21 9.23 -2.47
C ALA A 4 -11.18 10.32 -1.39
N ASP A 5 -11.75 11.50 -1.65
CA ASP A 5 -11.84 12.57 -0.64
C ASP A 5 -12.69 12.11 0.56
N TYR A 6 -13.79 11.38 0.31
CA TYR A 6 -14.63 10.82 1.36
C TYR A 6 -13.91 9.78 2.22
N ILE A 7 -13.08 8.92 1.61
CA ILE A 7 -12.26 7.96 2.37
C ILE A 7 -11.23 8.68 3.23
N ILE A 8 -10.55 9.69 2.68
CA ILE A 8 -9.56 10.49 3.43
C ILE A 8 -10.22 11.15 4.64
N LEU A 9 -11.37 11.79 4.44
CA LEU A 9 -12.14 12.42 5.52
C LEU A 9 -12.63 11.39 6.54
N ALA A 10 -13.08 10.21 6.09
CA ALA A 10 -13.50 9.13 6.98
C ALA A 10 -12.34 8.62 7.85
N VAL A 11 -11.16 8.37 7.25
CA VAL A 11 -9.96 7.92 7.99
C VAL A 11 -9.49 8.97 8.98
N LEU A 12 -9.42 10.24 8.55
CA LEU A 12 -9.05 11.36 9.43
C LEU A 12 -10.04 11.52 10.58
N GLY A 13 -11.33 11.61 10.27
CA GLY A 13 -12.40 11.76 11.26
C GLY A 13 -12.41 10.61 12.25
N LEU A 14 -12.28 9.37 11.77
CA LEU A 14 -12.20 8.19 12.63
C LEU A 14 -10.95 8.21 13.51
N SER A 15 -9.79 8.57 12.96
CA SER A 15 -8.54 8.63 13.74
C SER A 15 -8.59 9.71 14.81
N VAL A 16 -9.16 10.87 14.51
CA VAL A 16 -9.41 11.96 15.47
C VAL A 16 -10.38 11.52 16.56
N LEU A 17 -11.50 10.87 16.18
CA LEU A 17 -12.51 10.39 17.11
C LEU A 17 -11.96 9.31 18.05
N ILE A 18 -11.19 8.36 17.51
CA ILE A 18 -10.50 7.34 18.30
C ILE A 18 -9.50 7.99 19.26
N GLY A 19 -8.73 8.98 18.78
CA GLY A 19 -7.78 9.73 19.60
C GLY A 19 -8.47 10.48 20.76
N LEU A 20 -9.62 11.09 20.49
CA LEU A 20 -10.44 11.76 21.50
C LEU A 20 -11.01 10.78 22.53
N TRP A 21 -11.46 9.60 22.11
CA TRP A 21 -12.02 8.58 23.02
C TRP A 21 -10.96 7.87 23.86
N ARG A 22 -9.80 7.56 23.28
CA ARG A 22 -8.71 6.86 23.97
C ARG A 22 -7.83 7.77 24.80
N GLY A 23 -7.62 9.01 24.36
CA GLY A 23 -6.65 9.94 24.95
C GLY A 23 -5.21 9.72 24.48
N LEU A 24 -4.36 10.73 24.67
CA LEU A 24 -2.95 10.73 24.22
C LEU A 24 -2.16 9.60 24.88
N ILE A 25 -2.24 9.47 26.21
CA ILE A 25 -1.43 8.52 26.98
C ILE A 25 -1.69 7.08 26.52
N SER A 26 -2.97 6.75 26.35
CA SER A 26 -3.40 5.44 25.83
C SER A 26 -2.86 5.15 24.44
N GLU A 27 -2.71 6.18 23.60
CA GLU A 27 -2.26 6.02 22.22
C GLU A 27 -0.73 5.93 22.13
N VAL A 28 -0.01 6.75 22.89
CA VAL A 28 1.46 6.68 23.02
C VAL A 28 1.89 5.36 23.63
N LEU A 29 1.21 4.88 24.67
CA LEU A 29 1.47 3.56 25.24
C LEU A 29 1.23 2.46 24.22
N ALA A 30 0.14 2.53 23.45
CA ALA A 30 -0.13 1.54 22.41
C ALA A 30 1.00 1.50 21.37
N LEU A 31 1.46 2.67 20.91
CA LEU A 31 2.57 2.76 19.95
C LEU A 31 3.87 2.21 20.56
N GLY A 32 4.18 2.57 21.80
CA GLY A 32 5.36 2.09 22.52
C GLY A 32 5.34 0.57 22.73
N ILE A 33 4.18 0.00 23.06
CA ILE A 33 4.00 -1.45 23.21
C ILE A 33 4.22 -2.17 21.88
N TRP A 34 3.71 -1.63 20.77
CA TRP A 34 3.94 -2.20 19.45
C TRP A 34 5.43 -2.18 19.07
N ILE A 35 6.12 -1.06 19.31
CA ILE A 35 7.58 -0.96 19.07
C ILE A 35 8.34 -1.96 19.95
N ALA A 36 8.00 -2.04 21.24
CA ALA A 36 8.61 -2.98 22.17
C ALA A 36 8.33 -4.44 21.76
N ALA A 37 7.14 -4.76 21.29
CA ALA A 37 6.78 -6.10 20.84
C ALA A 37 7.60 -6.51 19.62
N PHE A 38 7.79 -5.62 18.63
CA PHE A 38 8.69 -5.88 17.51
C PHE A 38 10.14 -6.04 17.95
N TRP A 39 10.63 -5.17 18.84
CA TRP A 39 12.00 -5.23 19.33
C TRP A 39 12.30 -6.53 20.08
N VAL A 40 11.39 -6.92 20.98
CA VAL A 40 11.51 -8.16 21.76
C VAL A 40 11.37 -9.37 20.87
N ALA A 41 10.39 -9.39 19.95
CA ALA A 41 10.27 -10.48 18.99
C ALA A 41 11.56 -10.62 18.16
N TRP A 42 12.09 -9.52 17.63
CA TRP A 42 13.34 -9.51 16.86
C TRP A 42 14.54 -10.07 17.66
N THR A 43 14.66 -9.66 18.92
CA THR A 43 15.80 -10.02 19.77
C THR A 43 15.70 -11.44 20.34
N PHE A 44 14.53 -11.83 20.84
CA PHE A 44 14.33 -13.08 21.59
C PHE A 44 13.71 -14.19 20.76
N GLY A 45 13.11 -13.88 19.59
CA GLY A 45 12.50 -14.86 18.70
C GLY A 45 13.42 -16.04 18.34
N PRO A 46 14.71 -15.82 17.98
CA PRO A 46 15.64 -16.93 17.71
C PRO A 46 15.88 -17.83 18.91
N GLY A 47 16.02 -17.26 20.12
CA GLY A 47 16.25 -18.02 21.35
C GLY A 47 15.03 -18.82 21.80
N VAL A 48 13.82 -18.31 21.55
CA VAL A 48 12.59 -19.08 21.77
C VAL A 48 12.46 -20.18 20.72
N ALA A 49 12.86 -19.93 19.47
CA ALA A 49 12.81 -20.92 18.40
C ALA A 49 13.67 -22.16 18.69
N THR A 50 14.85 -22.02 19.31
CA THR A 50 15.68 -23.17 19.70
C THR A 50 15.02 -24.04 20.77
N GLY A 51 14.27 -23.43 21.70
CA GLY A 51 13.50 -24.17 22.71
C GLY A 51 12.34 -24.99 22.12
N LEU A 52 11.83 -24.60 20.95
CA LEU A 52 10.73 -25.28 20.26
C LEU A 52 11.21 -26.40 19.32
N GLU A 53 12.52 -26.69 19.25
CA GLU A 53 13.09 -27.71 18.36
C GLU A 53 12.47 -29.10 18.54
N HIS A 54 12.12 -29.45 19.78
CA HIS A 54 11.51 -30.75 20.09
C HIS A 54 10.00 -30.80 19.85
N HIS A 55 9.36 -29.66 19.55
CA HIS A 55 7.91 -29.57 19.35
C HIS A 55 7.53 -29.29 17.89
N ILE A 56 8.40 -28.63 17.12
CA ILE A 56 8.14 -28.24 15.74
C ILE A 56 9.33 -28.62 14.86
N GLU A 57 9.14 -29.64 14.02
CA GLU A 57 10.17 -30.11 13.10
C GLU A 57 10.43 -29.15 11.94
N LEU A 58 9.38 -28.45 11.47
CA LEU A 58 9.50 -27.55 10.32
C LEU A 58 10.18 -26.23 10.72
N PRO A 59 11.39 -25.92 10.20
CA PRO A 59 12.19 -24.79 10.71
C PRO A 59 11.53 -23.42 10.50
N SER A 60 10.86 -23.22 9.36
CA SER A 60 10.14 -21.99 9.06
C SER A 60 8.97 -21.76 10.02
N ALA A 61 8.14 -22.78 10.24
CA ALA A 61 7.02 -22.71 11.17
C ALA A 61 7.49 -22.42 12.60
N ARG A 62 8.61 -23.03 13.01
CA ARG A 62 9.21 -22.81 14.34
C ARG A 62 9.60 -21.36 14.57
N LEU A 63 10.25 -20.73 13.59
CA LEU A 63 10.59 -19.31 13.66
C LEU A 63 9.32 -18.45 13.76
N PHE A 64 8.34 -18.65 12.87
CA PHE A 64 7.09 -17.88 12.90
C PHE A 64 6.37 -18.00 14.24
N VAL A 65 6.26 -19.21 14.79
CA VAL A 65 5.63 -19.44 16.09
C VAL A 65 6.42 -18.77 17.21
N ALA A 66 7.75 -18.85 17.21
CA ALA A 66 8.58 -18.22 18.23
C ALA A 66 8.48 -16.69 18.22
N TYR A 67 8.65 -16.06 17.05
CA TYR A 67 8.47 -14.62 16.89
C TYR A 67 7.04 -14.19 17.27
N GLY A 68 6.04 -14.95 16.80
CA GLY A 68 4.63 -14.69 17.11
C GLY A 68 4.33 -14.79 18.60
N ALA A 69 4.86 -15.82 19.28
CA ALA A 69 4.69 -16.01 20.71
C ALA A 69 5.33 -14.87 21.52
N CYS A 70 6.57 -14.48 21.20
CA CYS A 70 7.22 -13.32 21.82
C CYS A 70 6.40 -12.04 21.62
N PHE A 71 5.97 -11.80 20.37
CA PHE A 71 5.20 -10.62 20.01
C PHE A 71 3.88 -10.55 20.79
N VAL A 72 3.10 -11.62 20.78
CA VAL A 72 1.82 -11.71 21.49
C VAL A 72 2.01 -11.60 23.00
N ALA A 73 3.04 -12.23 23.57
CA ALA A 73 3.34 -12.12 25.00
C ALA A 73 3.58 -10.66 25.43
N VAL A 74 4.36 -9.91 24.65
CA VAL A 74 4.60 -8.48 24.93
C VAL A 74 3.34 -7.65 24.73
N LEU A 75 2.51 -7.94 23.72
CA LEU A 75 1.24 -7.25 23.54
C LEU A 75 0.29 -7.47 24.73
N ILE A 76 0.20 -8.69 25.25
CA ILE A 76 -0.63 -9.01 26.43
C ILE A 76 -0.12 -8.26 27.65
N LEU A 77 1.20 -8.31 27.92
CA LEU A 77 1.81 -7.66 29.06
C LEU A 77 1.67 -6.13 28.96
N GLY A 78 1.91 -5.58 27.78
CA GLY A 78 1.72 -4.18 27.46
C GLY A 78 0.26 -3.73 27.62
N ALA A 79 -0.71 -4.55 27.18
CA ALA A 79 -2.12 -4.25 27.36
C ALA A 79 -2.51 -4.15 28.84
N LEU A 80 -1.94 -4.99 29.70
CA LEU A 80 -2.13 -4.92 31.14
C LEU A 80 -1.54 -3.63 31.73
N VAL A 81 -0.31 -3.28 31.36
CA VAL A 81 0.34 -2.02 31.77
C VAL A 81 -0.50 -0.83 31.32
N ARG A 82 -0.94 -0.82 30.06
CA ARG A 82 -1.78 0.22 29.48
C ARG A 82 -3.09 0.37 30.25
N PHE A 83 -3.73 -0.74 30.61
CA PHE A 83 -4.96 -0.74 31.40
C PHE A 83 -4.74 -0.13 32.80
N LEU A 84 -3.65 -0.48 33.47
CA LEU A 84 -3.28 0.14 34.74
C LEU A 84 -3.09 1.65 34.58
N VAL A 85 -2.27 2.07 33.62
CA VAL A 85 -1.99 3.51 33.42
C VAL A 85 -3.26 4.28 33.06
N SER A 86 -4.15 3.73 32.22
CA SER A 86 -5.42 4.40 31.91
C SER A 86 -6.27 4.63 33.15
N ARG A 87 -6.31 3.66 34.08
CA ARG A 87 -7.02 3.81 35.37
C ARG A 87 -6.39 4.87 36.26
N LEU A 88 -5.06 4.96 36.28
CA LEU A 88 -4.36 6.01 37.04
C LEU A 88 -4.70 7.39 36.50
N VAL A 89 -4.68 7.57 35.18
CA VAL A 89 -4.99 8.85 34.53
C VAL A 89 -6.43 9.28 34.79
N GLU A 90 -7.39 8.35 34.71
CA GLU A 90 -8.79 8.62 35.05
C GLU A 90 -8.94 9.20 36.47
N GLY A 91 -8.16 8.71 37.44
CA GLY A 91 -8.17 9.19 38.82
C GLY A 91 -7.58 10.58 39.05
N THR A 92 -6.75 11.09 38.14
CA THR A 92 -6.05 12.40 38.30
C THR A 92 -6.88 13.62 37.88
N GLY A 93 -8.06 13.42 37.28
CA GLY A 93 -8.91 14.52 36.79
C GLY A 93 -8.38 15.22 35.53
N LEU A 94 -7.20 14.84 35.02
CA LEU A 94 -6.60 15.39 33.79
C LEU A 94 -7.16 14.79 32.49
N SER A 95 -8.21 13.96 32.56
CA SER A 95 -8.76 13.24 31.41
C SER A 95 -9.21 14.18 30.28
N GLY A 96 -9.68 15.39 30.57
CA GLY A 96 -10.05 16.37 29.55
C GLY A 96 -8.88 16.77 28.66
N THR A 97 -7.76 17.16 29.26
CA THR A 97 -6.54 17.55 28.52
C THR A 97 -5.92 16.38 27.77
N ASP A 98 -5.89 15.20 28.38
CA ASP A 98 -5.40 13.96 27.73
C ASP A 98 -6.21 13.61 26.47
N ARG A 99 -7.54 13.77 26.51
CA ARG A 99 -8.42 13.57 25.36
C ARG A 99 -8.23 14.61 24.26
N LEU A 100 -8.04 15.88 24.62
CA LEU A 100 -7.74 16.95 23.65
C LEU A 100 -6.40 16.71 22.94
N LEU A 101 -5.35 16.35 23.68
CA LEU A 101 -4.07 15.97 23.08
C LEU A 101 -4.19 14.69 22.26
N GLY A 102 -5.04 13.75 22.69
CA GLY A 102 -5.39 12.55 21.93
C GLY A 102 -6.04 12.88 20.59
N MET A 103 -6.86 13.92 20.51
CA MET A 103 -7.42 14.43 19.26
C MET A 103 -6.33 14.88 18.28
N VAL A 104 -5.37 15.68 18.76
CA VAL A 104 -4.24 16.19 17.94
C VAL A 104 -3.35 15.04 17.47
N PHE A 105 -3.04 14.09 18.36
CA PHE A 105 -2.28 12.90 18.01
C PHE A 105 -3.03 12.00 17.02
N GLY A 106 -4.34 11.83 17.23
CA GLY A 106 -5.23 11.10 16.33
C GLY A 106 -5.29 11.72 14.94
N PHE A 107 -5.30 13.06 14.85
CA PHE A 107 -5.18 13.79 13.59
C PHE A 107 -3.83 13.52 12.92
N ALA A 108 -2.71 13.69 13.63
CA ALA A 108 -1.38 13.45 13.10
C ALA A 108 -1.21 12.01 12.59
N ARG A 109 -1.73 11.01 13.33
CA ARG A 109 -1.77 9.61 12.89
C ARG A 109 -2.64 9.42 11.65
N GLY A 110 -3.82 10.06 11.60
CA GLY A 110 -4.72 10.00 10.46
C GLY A 110 -4.05 10.56 9.19
N VAL A 111 -3.39 11.71 9.30
CA VAL A 111 -2.56 12.31 8.24
C VAL A 111 -1.47 11.33 7.80
N LEU A 112 -0.75 10.72 8.75
CA LEU A 112 0.30 9.75 8.43
C LEU A 112 -0.25 8.52 7.69
N LEU A 113 -1.37 7.95 8.15
CA LEU A 113 -2.01 6.79 7.51
C LEU A 113 -2.50 7.12 6.10
N VAL A 114 -3.12 8.28 5.91
CA VAL A 114 -3.56 8.75 4.59
C VAL A 114 -2.36 8.98 3.68
N THR A 115 -1.31 9.62 4.17
CA THR A 115 -0.06 9.85 3.40
C THR A 115 0.55 8.54 2.95
N LEU A 116 0.65 7.56 3.85
CA LEU A 116 1.19 6.24 3.56
C LEU A 116 0.31 5.50 2.55
N GLY A 117 -1.02 5.59 2.69
CA GLY A 117 -1.97 5.03 1.72
C GLY A 117 -1.75 5.64 0.33
N VAL A 118 -1.73 6.97 0.22
CA VAL A 118 -1.47 7.68 -1.04
C VAL A 118 -0.12 7.31 -1.63
N PHE A 119 0.92 7.20 -0.80
CA PHE A 119 2.25 6.75 -1.22
C PHE A 119 2.18 5.35 -1.84
N LEU A 120 1.60 4.37 -1.14
CA LEU A 120 1.44 3.00 -1.64
C LEU A 120 0.58 2.91 -2.92
N LEU A 121 -0.50 3.68 -2.99
CA LEU A 121 -1.34 3.80 -4.17
C LEU A 121 -0.59 4.41 -5.36
N GLY A 122 0.38 5.30 -5.09
CA GLY A 122 1.29 5.86 -6.09
C GLY A 122 2.22 4.82 -6.74
N PHE A 123 2.56 3.74 -6.04
CA PHE A 123 3.29 2.59 -6.62
C PHE A 123 2.39 1.65 -7.42
N THR A 124 1.07 1.82 -7.35
CA THR A 124 0.09 0.95 -8.00
C THR A 124 -0.46 1.62 -9.27
N ALA A 125 -0.91 0.84 -10.26
CA ALA A 125 -1.48 1.34 -11.53
C ALA A 125 -2.77 2.20 -11.39
N PHE A 126 -3.24 2.44 -10.15
CA PHE A 126 -4.36 3.33 -9.81
C PHE A 126 -4.11 4.81 -10.14
N THR A 127 -2.87 5.19 -10.44
CA THR A 127 -2.49 6.56 -10.84
C THR A 127 -3.12 7.03 -12.16
N ARG A 128 -3.67 6.13 -12.99
CA ARG A 128 -4.30 6.46 -14.29
C ARG A 128 -5.80 6.70 -14.23
N ASP A 129 -6.45 6.44 -13.09
CA ASP A 129 -7.90 6.56 -13.01
C ASP A 129 -8.37 8.02 -12.77
N PRO A 130 -9.55 8.42 -13.29
CA PRO A 130 -10.08 9.78 -13.13
C PRO A 130 -10.20 10.22 -11.68
N TRP A 131 -10.51 9.30 -10.78
CA TRP A 131 -10.65 9.57 -9.35
C TRP A 131 -9.33 9.96 -8.65
N TRP A 132 -8.19 9.63 -9.26
CA TRP A 132 -6.85 10.03 -8.80
C TRP A 132 -6.51 11.48 -9.12
N HIS A 133 -7.02 11.99 -10.25
CA HIS A 133 -6.74 13.34 -10.74
C HIS A 133 -7.72 14.40 -10.22
N ASP A 134 -8.99 14.02 -10.00
CA ASP A 134 -10.06 14.95 -9.58
C ASP A 134 -10.16 15.21 -8.07
N SER A 135 -9.31 14.56 -7.25
CA SER A 135 -9.43 14.63 -5.79
C SER A 135 -8.75 15.87 -5.22
N VAL A 136 -9.52 16.68 -4.49
CA VAL A 136 -9.08 17.97 -3.94
C VAL A 136 -8.06 17.79 -2.82
N LEU A 137 -8.15 16.68 -2.09
CA LEU A 137 -7.29 16.42 -0.94
C LEU A 137 -5.96 15.73 -1.31
N MET A 138 -5.80 15.19 -2.53
CA MET A 138 -4.57 14.49 -2.93
C MET A 138 -3.32 15.39 -3.08
N PRO A 139 -3.38 16.60 -3.65
CA PRO A 139 -2.20 17.45 -3.88
C PRO A 139 -1.41 17.79 -2.60
N GLN A 140 -2.09 18.01 -1.48
CA GLN A 140 -1.46 18.31 -0.18
C GLN A 140 -0.69 17.12 0.41
N PHE A 141 -1.15 15.88 0.17
CA PHE A 141 -0.43 14.67 0.59
C PHE A 141 0.68 14.29 -0.39
N LYS A 142 0.56 14.67 -1.68
CA LYS A 142 1.62 14.47 -2.68
C LYS A 142 2.91 15.21 -2.34
N GLY A 143 2.84 16.40 -1.72
CA GLY A 143 4.04 17.13 -1.27
C GLY A 143 4.83 16.38 -0.20
N VAL A 144 4.14 15.80 0.78
CA VAL A 144 4.78 14.98 1.84
C VAL A 144 5.29 13.65 1.28
N ALA A 145 4.55 13.04 0.34
CA ALA A 145 4.97 11.83 -0.36
C ALA A 145 6.19 12.06 -1.27
N ALA A 146 6.30 13.22 -1.91
CA ALA A 146 7.46 13.59 -2.72
C ALA A 146 8.72 13.77 -1.85
N TRP A 147 8.58 14.45 -0.70
CA TRP A 147 9.66 14.57 0.28
C TRP A 147 10.12 13.21 0.83
N LEU A 148 9.18 12.28 1.03
CA LEU A 148 9.50 10.90 1.43
C LEU A 148 10.18 10.12 0.29
N GLY A 149 9.76 10.36 -0.97
CA GLY A 149 10.34 9.81 -2.19
C GLY A 149 11.78 10.27 -2.46
N GLU A 150 12.14 11.50 -2.11
CA GLU A 150 13.51 11.99 -2.19
C GLU A 150 14.48 11.23 -1.28
N ARG A 151 13.98 10.72 -0.14
CA ARG A 151 14.72 9.84 0.78
C ARG A 151 14.86 8.40 0.30
N VAL A 152 14.18 8.01 -0.79
CA VAL A 152 14.22 6.66 -1.34
C VAL A 152 15.48 6.48 -2.19
N PRO A 153 16.28 5.41 -1.97
CA PRO A 153 17.52 5.16 -2.71
C PRO A 153 17.29 4.90 -4.21
N ASP A 154 18.32 5.19 -5.03
CA ASP A 154 18.25 5.26 -6.50
C ASP A 154 17.75 3.98 -7.20
N ASN A 155 17.88 2.82 -6.53
CA ASN A 155 17.42 1.52 -7.01
C ASN A 155 15.89 1.39 -7.13
N VAL A 156 15.10 2.24 -6.47
CA VAL A 156 13.63 2.28 -6.61
C VAL A 156 13.19 3.31 -7.65
N ARG A 157 13.99 4.36 -7.89
CA ARG A 157 13.71 5.43 -8.87
C ARG A 157 13.55 4.93 -10.30
N HIS A 158 14.20 3.81 -10.64
CA HIS A 158 14.10 3.20 -11.97
C HIS A 158 12.71 2.62 -12.28
N TYR A 159 11.96 2.21 -11.26
CA TYR A 159 10.57 1.74 -11.41
C TYR A 159 9.54 2.87 -11.28
N LEU A 160 9.97 4.05 -10.81
CA LEU A 160 9.13 5.23 -10.58
C LEU A 160 8.95 6.11 -11.83
N ASN A 161 9.76 5.93 -12.88
CA ASN A 161 9.75 6.80 -14.05
C ASN A 161 9.59 6.01 -15.38
N PRO A 162 8.38 5.50 -15.68
CA PRO A 162 8.09 4.86 -16.97
C PRO A 162 8.31 5.73 -18.24
N PRO A 163 8.23 7.09 -18.26
CA PRO A 163 8.50 7.83 -19.50
C PRO A 163 9.96 7.81 -19.93
N ALA A 164 10.93 7.68 -19.00
CA ALA A 164 12.34 7.53 -19.36
C ALA A 164 12.63 6.20 -20.09
N LEU A 165 11.78 5.18 -19.89
CA LEU A 165 11.84 3.93 -20.64
C LEU A 165 11.37 4.12 -22.09
N LEU A 166 10.40 5.00 -22.33
CA LEU A 166 9.85 5.28 -23.67
C LEU A 166 10.84 6.06 -24.55
N ASP A 167 11.65 6.94 -23.96
CA ASP A 167 12.72 7.66 -24.67
C ASP A 167 13.92 6.78 -25.03
N HIS A 168 14.08 5.66 -24.31
CA HIS A 168 15.12 4.65 -24.55
C HIS A 168 14.61 3.40 -25.27
N LEU A 169 13.33 3.34 -25.66
CA LEU A 169 12.88 2.34 -26.62
C LEU A 169 13.56 2.67 -27.95
N PRO A 170 14.48 1.83 -28.45
CA PRO A 170 14.89 1.97 -29.85
C PRO A 170 13.61 1.93 -30.68
N ALA A 171 13.43 2.89 -31.58
CA ALA A 171 12.32 2.92 -32.51
C ALA A 171 12.14 1.49 -33.05
N LEU A 172 11.00 0.87 -32.75
CA LEU A 172 10.74 -0.52 -33.11
C LEU A 172 11.21 -0.71 -34.55
N PRO A 173 12.12 -1.66 -34.84
CA PRO A 173 12.60 -1.84 -36.19
C PRO A 173 11.37 -1.98 -37.09
N ALA A 174 11.24 -1.06 -38.05
CA ALA A 174 10.19 -1.08 -39.04
C ALA A 174 10.36 -2.37 -39.86
N GLY A 175 9.75 -3.45 -39.38
CA GLY A 175 9.98 -4.79 -39.88
C GLY A 175 10.08 -5.80 -38.75
N ILE A 176 8.93 -6.20 -38.22
CA ILE A 176 8.79 -7.51 -37.58
C ILE A 176 8.90 -8.54 -38.72
N PRO A 177 9.97 -9.35 -38.83
CA PRO A 177 10.04 -10.41 -39.81
C PRO A 177 9.08 -11.50 -39.32
N GLY A 178 7.86 -11.52 -39.85
CA GLY A 178 6.79 -12.41 -39.42
C GLY A 178 5.42 -11.76 -39.27
N ALA A 179 5.30 -10.44 -39.41
CA ALA A 179 3.99 -9.85 -39.70
C ALA A 179 3.56 -10.36 -41.08
N LEU A 180 2.54 -11.24 -41.10
CA LEU A 180 1.86 -11.69 -42.32
C LEU A 180 1.71 -10.50 -43.26
N PRO A 181 2.06 -10.64 -44.56
CA PRO A 181 1.88 -9.55 -45.49
C PRO A 181 0.43 -9.12 -45.41
N ALA A 182 0.22 -7.84 -45.10
CA ALA A 182 -1.03 -7.18 -45.41
C ALA A 182 -1.23 -7.43 -46.91
N THR A 183 -2.13 -8.35 -47.25
CA THR A 183 -2.52 -8.57 -48.63
C THR A 183 -3.21 -7.30 -49.06
N GLY A 184 -2.40 -6.47 -49.72
CA GLY A 184 -2.84 -5.34 -50.49
C GLY A 184 -3.98 -5.78 -51.39
N HIS A 185 -5.00 -4.95 -51.37
CA HIS A 185 -6.12 -4.95 -52.28
C HIS A 185 -5.62 -4.95 -53.73
N GLU A 186 -5.54 -6.12 -54.38
CA GLU A 186 -5.49 -6.23 -55.83
C GLU A 186 -6.75 -6.96 -56.30
N ILE A 187 -7.79 -6.17 -56.57
CA ILE A 187 -8.89 -6.59 -57.43
C ILE A 187 -8.33 -6.62 -58.85
N HIS A 188 -8.19 -7.80 -59.47
CA HIS A 188 -8.00 -7.91 -60.90
C HIS A 188 -8.80 -9.07 -61.53
N PRO A 189 -9.35 -8.89 -62.74
CA PRO A 189 -10.48 -9.67 -63.25
C PRO A 189 -9.97 -10.93 -63.97
N ALA A 190 -10.55 -12.09 -63.65
CA ALA A 190 -10.31 -13.33 -64.39
C ALA A 190 -11.56 -13.69 -65.21
N ALA A 191 -11.38 -13.55 -66.52
CA ALA A 191 -12.36 -13.76 -67.56
C ALA A 191 -12.92 -15.19 -67.60
N ALA A 192 -14.20 -15.26 -67.92
CA ALA A 192 -14.93 -16.44 -68.35
C ALA A 192 -14.39 -16.97 -69.70
N THR A 193 -14.34 -18.28 -69.85
CA THR A 193 -14.20 -19.05 -71.10
C THR A 193 -14.49 -20.51 -70.74
N THR A 194 -15.27 -21.38 -71.41
CA THR A 194 -16.16 -21.34 -72.57
C THR A 194 -16.77 -22.76 -72.67
N VAL A 195 -18.06 -22.91 -72.98
CA VAL A 195 -18.64 -24.10 -73.66
C VAL A 195 -19.75 -23.58 -74.58
N ALA A 196 -19.42 -23.22 -75.83
CA ALA A 196 -19.57 -23.98 -77.08
C ALA A 196 -20.94 -23.78 -77.80
N PRO A 197 -20.96 -23.51 -79.12
CA PRO A 197 -22.17 -23.18 -79.88
C PRO A 197 -22.75 -24.38 -80.66
N ALA A 198 -24.07 -24.38 -80.90
CA ALA A 198 -24.68 -25.10 -82.02
C ALA A 198 -25.99 -24.42 -82.44
N THR A 199 -26.09 -24.14 -83.73
CA THR A 199 -27.13 -23.41 -84.48
C THR A 199 -28.22 -24.33 -85.03
N SER A 200 -29.46 -23.84 -85.13
CA SER A 200 -30.43 -23.96 -86.25
C SER A 200 -31.80 -23.48 -85.74
N SER A 201 -32.32 -22.36 -86.26
CA SER A 201 -33.25 -22.23 -87.39
C SER A 201 -34.69 -22.56 -87.03
#